data_AF-A0A8H4UGW4-F1
#
_entry.id   AF-A0A8H4UGW4-F1
#
_cell.length_a   1.000
_cell.length_b   1.000
_cell.length_c   1.000
_cell.angle_alpha   90.00
_cell.angle_beta   90.00
_cell.angle_gamma   90.00
#
_symmetry.space_group_name_H-M   'P 1'
#
loop_
_entity.id
_entity.type
_entity.pdbx_description
1 polymer ?
#
loop_
_entity_poly.entity_id
_entity_poly.type
_entity_poly.pdbx_seq_one_letter_code
_entity_poly.pdbx_strand_id
1 'polypeptide(L)'
;MSERVGLSGWEPTRWKKHLEEAGFEDVVERVLKIPTNTWPKDKQFKEIGAFELHHFRETISNVFARGYEQILGGDPTYFQVLLAKARREVLNPNMHSWVPFYVVYGRRPGHSTTTEDLANEKPTSLRPEA
;
A
#
# COMPACT_ATOMS: atom_id res chain seq x y z
N MET A 1 -4.02 15.92 -12.04
CA MET A 1 -3.89 14.47 -11.75
C MET A 1 -5.11 13.97 -10.97
N SER A 2 -5.38 14.51 -9.77
CA SER A 2 -6.53 14.09 -8.93
C SER A 2 -7.89 14.11 -9.64
N GLU A 3 -8.19 15.15 -10.43
CA GLU A 3 -9.47 15.25 -11.15
C GLU A 3 -9.63 14.19 -12.26
N ARG A 4 -8.54 13.80 -12.93
CA ARG A 4 -8.58 12.78 -14.00
C ARG A 4 -8.61 11.36 -13.47
N VAL A 5 -7.98 11.13 -12.31
CA VAL A 5 -7.97 9.83 -11.62
C VAL A 5 -9.26 9.63 -10.81
N GLY A 6 -10.01 10.70 -10.53
CA GLY A 6 -11.24 10.67 -9.72
C GLY A 6 -11.00 10.50 -8.22
N LEU A 7 -9.73 10.43 -7.80
CA LEU A 7 -9.30 10.24 -6.41
C LEU A 7 -8.14 11.18 -6.11
N SER A 8 -8.14 11.77 -4.91
CA SER A 8 -7.01 12.55 -4.42
C SER A 8 -5.96 11.63 -3.81
N GLY A 9 -4.67 11.93 -4.05
CA GLY A 9 -3.58 11.23 -3.37
C GLY A 9 -3.57 11.42 -1.85
N TRP A 10 -4.37 12.36 -1.35
CA TRP A 10 -4.55 12.65 0.08
C TRP A 10 -5.79 11.99 0.70
N GLU A 11 -6.60 11.26 -0.08
CA GLU A 11 -7.79 10.57 0.45
C GLU A 11 -7.50 9.63 1.63
N PRO A 12 -6.34 8.92 1.70
CA PRO A 12 -6.04 8.07 2.86
C PRO A 12 -6.07 8.80 4.21
N THR A 13 -5.76 10.11 4.22
CA THR A 13 -5.81 10.93 5.45
C THR A 13 -7.25 11.21 5.95
N ARG A 14 -8.26 10.93 5.11
CA ARG A 14 -9.68 11.19 5.41
C ARG A 14 -10.42 9.92 5.82
N TRP A 15 -9.84 8.73 5.62
CA TRP A 15 -10.49 7.46 5.90
C TRP A 15 -10.95 7.31 7.35
N LYS A 16 -10.18 7.81 8.31
CA LYS A 16 -10.60 7.84 9.72
C LYS A 16 -11.91 8.57 9.90
N LYS A 17 -12.00 9.79 9.36
CA LYS A 17 -13.21 10.61 9.41
C LYS A 17 -14.40 9.91 8.74
N HIS A 18 -14.17 9.24 7.61
CA HIS A 18 -15.23 8.50 6.92
C HIS A 18 -15.77 7.32 7.74
N LEU A 19 -14.90 6.60 8.47
CA LEU A 19 -15.33 5.53 9.37
C LEU A 19 -16.13 6.08 10.56
N GLU A 20 -15.72 7.21 11.14
CA GLU A 20 -16.45 7.89 12.21
C GLU A 20 -17.83 8.38 11.72
N GLU A 21 -17.89 9.02 10.56
CA GLU A 21 -19.14 9.49 9.93
C GLU A 21 -20.08 8.34 9.56
N ALA A 22 -19.53 7.17 9.20
CA ALA A 22 -20.30 5.96 8.94
C ALA A 22 -20.82 5.27 10.22
N GLY A 23 -20.48 5.79 11.41
CA GLY A 23 -20.96 5.29 12.69
C GLY A 23 -20.14 4.13 13.27
N PHE A 24 -18.91 3.90 12.82
CA PHE A 24 -18.02 2.94 13.46
C PHE A 24 -17.53 3.47 14.82
N GLU A 25 -17.39 2.57 15.78
CA GLU A 25 -16.87 2.83 17.12
C GLU A 25 -15.38 2.46 17.19
N ASP A 26 -14.64 3.01 18.17
CA ASP A 26 -13.22 2.69 18.42
C ASP A 26 -12.32 2.79 17.17
N VAL A 27 -12.51 3.83 16.34
CA VAL A 27 -11.76 3.99 15.09
C VAL A 27 -10.29 4.29 15.36
N VAL A 28 -9.40 3.43 14.86
CA VAL A 28 -7.95 3.55 14.98
C VAL A 28 -7.34 3.77 13.61
N GLU A 29 -6.47 4.78 13.51
CA GLU A 29 -5.61 5.02 12.36
C GLU A 29 -4.17 4.68 12.72
N ARG A 30 -3.51 3.85 11.90
CA ARG A 30 -2.09 3.55 11.98
C ARG A 30 -1.44 3.87 10.64
N VAL A 31 -0.44 4.74 10.67
CA VAL A 31 0.38 5.05 9.50
C VAL A 31 1.70 4.31 9.62
N LEU A 32 1.89 3.30 8.78
CA LEU A 32 3.11 2.51 8.70
C LEU A 32 4.04 3.11 7.64
N LYS A 33 5.35 3.09 7.91
CA LYS A 33 6.37 3.49 6.92
C LYS A 33 6.89 2.24 6.24
N ILE A 34 6.48 2.03 4.99
CA ILE A 34 6.90 0.87 4.21
C ILE A 34 8.12 1.26 3.37
N PRO A 35 9.27 0.62 3.56
CA PRO A 35 10.47 0.90 2.77
C PRO A 35 10.29 0.37 1.35
N THR A 36 10.81 1.11 0.36
CA THR A 36 10.71 0.70 -1.05
C THR A 36 11.89 -0.19 -1.49
N ASN A 37 12.96 -0.26 -0.70
CA ASN A 37 14.10 -1.13 -0.95
C ASN A 37 14.70 -1.66 0.37
N THR A 38 15.78 -2.44 0.28
CA THR A 38 16.40 -3.16 1.39
C THR A 38 17.33 -2.31 2.28
N TRP A 39 17.26 -0.98 2.20
CA TRP A 39 18.05 -0.05 3.03
C TRP A 39 17.87 -0.18 4.56
N PRO A 40 16.69 -0.58 5.11
CA PRO A 40 16.53 -0.64 6.56
C PRO A 40 17.49 -1.63 7.22
N LYS A 41 17.98 -1.26 8.41
CA LYS A 41 18.84 -2.15 9.22
C LYS A 41 18.05 -3.27 9.90
N ASP A 42 16.82 -2.97 10.28
CA ASP A 42 15.90 -3.91 10.90
C ASP A 42 15.57 -5.07 9.94
N LYS A 43 15.60 -6.31 10.45
CA LYS A 43 15.43 -7.52 9.64
C LYS A 43 14.03 -7.59 9.01
N GLN A 44 12.99 -7.22 9.75
CA GLN A 44 11.61 -7.27 9.29
C GLN A 44 11.36 -6.21 8.21
N PHE A 45 11.80 -4.97 8.45
CA PHE A 45 11.65 -3.91 7.45
C PHE A 45 12.49 -4.16 6.19
N LYS A 46 13.66 -4.79 6.32
CA LYS A 46 14.47 -5.18 5.16
C LYS A 46 13.77 -6.22 4.28
N GLU A 47 13.13 -7.19 4.90
CA GLU A 47 12.35 -8.21 4.20
C GLU A 47 11.13 -7.61 3.50
N ILE A 48 10.38 -6.74 4.18
CA ILE A 48 9.28 -5.97 3.58
C ILE A 48 9.78 -5.15 2.38
N GLY A 49 10.91 -4.45 2.52
CA GLY A 49 11.51 -3.68 1.44
C GLY A 49 11.98 -4.54 0.26
N ALA A 50 12.40 -5.79 0.51
CA ALA A 50 12.73 -6.74 -0.55
C ALA A 50 11.48 -7.19 -1.34
N PHE A 51 10.36 -7.43 -0.64
CA PHE A 51 9.09 -7.75 -1.27
C PHE A 51 8.55 -6.58 -2.09
N GLU A 52 8.57 -5.36 -1.55
CA GLU A 52 8.16 -4.17 -2.30
C GLU A 52 9.07 -3.92 -3.51
N LEU A 53 10.37 -4.13 -3.38
CA LEU A 53 11.30 -4.03 -4.51
C LEU A 53 10.97 -5.05 -5.60
N HIS A 54 10.65 -6.29 -5.23
CA HIS A 54 10.23 -7.32 -6.18
C HIS A 54 8.91 -6.94 -6.87
N HIS A 55 7.90 -6.56 -6.09
CA HIS A 55 6.62 -6.07 -6.59
C HIS A 55 6.79 -4.89 -7.55
N PHE A 56 7.63 -3.92 -7.20
CA PHE A 56 7.91 -2.77 -8.04
C PHE A 56 8.52 -3.20 -9.38
N ARG A 57 9.47 -4.15 -9.39
CA ARG A 57 10.12 -4.61 -10.63
C ARG A 57 9.14 -5.27 -11.59
N GLU A 58 8.24 -6.09 -11.09
CA GLU A 58 7.27 -6.83 -11.92
C GLU A 58 6.11 -5.93 -12.38
N THR A 59 5.62 -5.07 -11.49
CA THR A 59 4.31 -4.43 -11.69
C THR A 59 4.41 -2.98 -12.18
N ILE A 60 5.53 -2.28 -11.93
CA ILE A 60 5.61 -0.83 -12.18
C ILE A 60 5.29 -0.45 -13.63
N SER A 61 5.82 -1.21 -14.57
CA SER A 61 5.68 -0.93 -16.00
C SER A 61 4.21 -0.90 -16.41
N ASN A 62 3.43 -1.84 -15.91
CA ASN A 62 2.02 -2.02 -16.30
C ASN A 62 1.12 -1.00 -15.60
N VAL A 63 1.30 -0.81 -14.29
CA VAL A 63 0.46 0.09 -13.49
C VAL A 63 0.67 1.55 -13.89
N PHE A 64 1.94 1.95 -14.08
CA PHE A 64 2.24 3.35 -14.41
C PHE A 64 2.00 3.65 -15.88
N ALA A 65 2.15 2.69 -16.82
CA ALA A 65 1.80 2.91 -18.22
C ALA A 65 0.31 3.26 -18.35
N ARG A 66 -0.57 2.50 -17.68
CA ARG A 66 -2.01 2.78 -17.68
C ARG A 66 -2.31 4.18 -17.13
N GLY A 67 -1.71 4.54 -15.98
CA GLY A 67 -1.93 5.86 -15.37
C GLY A 67 -1.40 7.01 -16.23
N TYR A 68 -0.24 6.85 -16.84
CA TYR A 68 0.43 7.92 -17.59
C TYR A 68 -0.11 8.06 -19.02
N GLU A 69 -0.25 6.97 -19.75
CA GLU A 69 -0.66 7.01 -21.16
C GLU A 69 -2.19 7.12 -21.30
N GLN A 70 -2.96 6.31 -20.57
CA GLN A 70 -4.42 6.25 -20.75
C GLN A 70 -5.18 7.33 -19.96
N ILE A 71 -4.79 7.61 -18.71
CA ILE A 71 -5.49 8.57 -17.85
C ILE A 71 -4.94 9.99 -18.03
N LEU A 72 -3.62 10.11 -18.16
CA LEU A 72 -2.96 11.41 -18.30
C LEU A 72 -2.72 11.84 -19.75
N GLY A 73 -2.81 10.92 -20.72
CA GLY A 73 -2.56 11.22 -22.14
C GLY A 73 -1.10 11.55 -22.44
N GLY A 74 -0.15 11.04 -21.64
CA GLY A 74 1.27 11.32 -21.79
C GLY A 74 1.94 10.56 -22.93
N ASP A 75 3.12 11.02 -23.35
CA ASP A 75 3.90 10.40 -24.43
C ASP A 75 4.51 9.04 -24.00
N PRO A 76 4.20 7.93 -24.68
CA PRO A 76 4.76 6.61 -24.37
C PRO A 76 6.29 6.56 -24.45
N THR A 77 6.90 7.33 -25.35
CA THR A 77 8.36 7.33 -25.51
C THR A 77 9.03 7.93 -24.29
N TYR A 78 8.56 9.10 -23.86
CA TYR A 78 9.00 9.73 -22.62
C TYR A 78 8.72 8.86 -21.38
N PHE A 79 7.59 8.15 -21.35
CA PHE A 79 7.27 7.23 -20.26
C PHE A 79 8.33 6.15 -20.08
N GLN A 80 8.81 5.52 -21.16
CA GLN A 80 9.87 4.51 -21.08
C GLN A 80 11.18 5.07 -20.50
N VAL A 81 11.54 6.31 -20.86
CA VAL A 81 12.71 6.99 -20.30
C VAL A 81 12.53 7.25 -18.80
N LEU A 82 11.36 7.69 -18.38
CA LEU A 82 11.04 7.91 -16.97
C LEU A 82 11.09 6.59 -16.18
N LEU A 83 10.53 5.51 -16.74
CA LEU A 83 10.52 4.19 -16.14
C LEU A 83 11.94 3.63 -15.95
N ALA A 84 12.82 3.82 -16.94
CA ALA A 84 14.21 3.41 -16.84
C ALA A 84 14.95 4.14 -15.69
N LYS A 85 14.70 5.44 -15.52
CA LYS A 85 15.26 6.22 -14.40
C LYS A 85 14.72 5.74 -13.05
N ALA A 86 13.40 5.57 -12.93
CA ALA A 86 12.75 5.11 -11.71
C ALA A 86 13.24 3.73 -11.25
N ARG A 87 13.44 2.79 -12.19
CA ARG A 87 14.02 1.47 -11.88
C ARG A 87 15.44 1.57 -11.31
N ARG A 88 16.28 2.42 -11.89
CA ARG A 88 17.66 2.64 -11.39
C ARG A 88 17.65 3.23 -9.98
N GLU A 89 16.74 4.15 -9.74
CA GLU A 89 16.57 4.82 -8.46
C GLU A 89 16.09 3.86 -7.36
N VAL A 90 15.05 3.07 -7.61
CA VAL A 90 14.52 2.13 -6.62
C VAL A 90 15.51 1.02 -6.26
N LEU A 91 16.37 0.62 -7.20
CA LEU A 91 17.46 -0.33 -6.93
C LEU A 91 18.64 0.26 -6.14
N ASN A 92 18.70 1.59 -5.94
CA ASN A 92 19.81 2.22 -5.22
C ASN A 92 19.55 2.17 -3.70
N PRO A 93 20.30 1.35 -2.93
CA PRO A 93 20.09 1.24 -1.49
C PRO A 93 20.49 2.50 -0.71
N ASN A 94 21.25 3.42 -1.32
CA ASN A 94 21.55 4.72 -0.71
C ASN A 94 20.33 5.66 -0.73
N MET A 95 19.31 5.34 -1.51
CA MET A 95 18.06 6.08 -1.49
C MET A 95 17.12 5.47 -0.45
N HIS A 96 16.94 6.19 0.66
CA HIS A 96 16.08 5.78 1.78
C HIS A 96 14.61 6.13 1.53
N SER A 97 14.06 5.70 0.39
CA SER A 97 12.66 5.91 0.07
C SER A 97 11.75 5.03 0.91
N TRP A 98 10.61 5.60 1.30
CA TRP A 98 9.53 4.92 2.00
C TRP A 98 8.19 5.51 1.55
N VAL A 99 7.13 4.71 1.67
CA VAL A 99 5.75 5.10 1.38
C VAL A 99 4.90 5.02 2.65
N PRO A 100 4.03 6.00 2.91
CA PRO A 100 3.08 5.91 4.00
C PRO A 100 1.97 4.91 3.65
N PHE A 101 1.80 3.90 4.49
CA PHE A 101 0.74 2.91 4.37
C PHE A 101 -0.29 3.14 5.49
N TYR A 102 -1.48 3.60 5.10
CA TYR A 102 -2.56 3.94 6.02
C TYR A 102 -3.39 2.69 6.31
N VAL A 103 -3.43 2.26 7.56
CA VAL A 103 -4.29 1.20 8.07
C VAL A 103 -5.32 1.85 8.98
N VAL A 104 -6.58 1.88 8.55
CA VAL A 104 -7.66 2.46 9.32
C VAL A 104 -8.73 1.39 9.52
N TYR A 105 -9.11 1.15 10.76
CA TYR A 105 -10.11 0.16 11.12
C TYR A 105 -10.95 0.66 12.30
N GLY A 106 -12.18 0.19 12.40
CA GLY A 106 -13.11 0.51 13.47
C GLY A 106 -14.04 -0.67 13.75
N ARG A 107 -14.66 -0.68 14.92
CA ARG A 107 -15.64 -1.69 15.32
C ARG A 107 -17.03 -1.28 14.87
N ARG A 108 -17.80 -2.24 14.33
CA ARG A 108 -19.19 -1.99 13.97
C ARG A 108 -20.05 -1.83 15.25
N PRO A 109 -20.90 -0.80 15.35
CA PRO A 109 -21.81 -0.65 16.49
C PRO A 109 -22.79 -1.84 16.53
N GLY A 110 -22.98 -2.41 17.72
CA GLY A 110 -23.93 -3.52 17.95
C GLY A 110 -23.38 -4.95 17.83
N HIS A 111 -22.13 -5.15 17.37
CA HIS A 111 -21.44 -6.42 17.59
C HIS A 111 -20.70 -6.34 18.93
N SER A 112 -21.36 -6.76 20.02
CA SER A 112 -20.62 -7.30 21.16
C SER A 112 -20.03 -8.62 20.67
N THR A 113 -18.72 -8.70 20.49
CA THR A 113 -18.03 -9.97 20.27
C THR A 113 -18.25 -10.81 21.52
N THR A 114 -19.33 -11.58 21.54
CA THR A 114 -19.48 -12.66 22.50
C THR A 114 -18.39 -13.65 22.15
N THR A 115 -17.64 -14.09 23.16
CA THR A 115 -16.46 -14.97 23.07
C THR A 115 -16.66 -16.24 22.22
N GLU A 116 -17.89 -16.55 21.80
CA GLU A 116 -18.25 -17.63 20.87
C GLU A 116 -17.77 -17.43 19.42
N ASP A 117 -17.64 -16.19 18.90
CA ASP A 117 -17.22 -15.98 17.50
C ASP A 117 -15.72 -16.30 17.29
N LEU A 118 -14.89 -16.07 18.31
CA LEU A 118 -13.46 -16.43 18.29
C LEU A 118 -13.21 -17.95 18.39
N ALA A 119 -14.22 -18.72 18.82
CA ALA A 119 -14.13 -20.18 18.89
C ALA A 119 -14.47 -20.86 17.55
N ASN A 120 -15.12 -20.14 16.61
CA ASN A 120 -15.63 -20.73 15.38
C ASN A 120 -14.83 -20.36 14.11
N GLU A 121 -13.90 -19.41 14.18
CA GLU A 121 -12.86 -19.27 13.16
C GLU A 121 -11.79 -20.34 13.38
N LYS A 122 -12.00 -21.53 12.79
CA LYS A 122 -10.92 -22.52 12.67
C LYS A 122 -9.68 -21.82 12.12
N PRO A 123 -8.51 -21.95 12.76
CA PRO A 123 -7.28 -21.37 12.23
C PRO A 123 -7.10 -21.94 10.82
N THR A 124 -7.27 -21.11 9.81
CA THR A 124 -6.96 -21.47 8.43
C THR A 124 -5.48 -21.76 8.42
N SER A 125 -5.15 -23.05 8.46
CA SER A 125 -3.79 -23.54 8.45
C SER A 125 -3.10 -22.96 7.23
N LEU A 126 -2.19 -22.00 7.46
CA LEU A 126 -1.21 -21.60 6.46
C LEU A 126 -0.41 -22.87 6.14
N ARG A 127 -0.69 -23.47 4.98
CA ARG A 127 0.03 -24.63 4.48
C ARG A 127 1.51 -24.24 4.37
N PRO A 128 2.45 -25.04 4.88
CA PRO A 128 3.84 -24.92 4.47
C PRO A 128 3.93 -25.56 3.08
N GLU A 129 4.08 -24.76 2.04
CA GLU A 129 4.55 -25.30 0.75
C GLU A 129 6.07 -25.49 0.84
N ALA A 130 6.48 -26.67 0.37
CA ALA A 130 7.81 -27.27 0.44
C ALA A 130 8.81 -26.66 -0.54
#